data_AF-A0A954TZT0-F1
#
_entry.id   AF-A0A954TZT0-F1
#
_cell.length_a   1.000
_cell.length_b   1.000
_cell.length_c   1.000
_cell.angle_alpha   90.00
_cell.angle_beta   90.00
_cell.angle_gamma   90.00
#
_symmetry.space_group_name_H-M   'P 1'
#
loop_
_entity.id
_entity.type
_entity.pdbx_description
1 polymer ?
#
loop_
_entity_poly.entity_id
_entity_poly.type
_entity_poly.pdbx_seq_one_letter_code
_entity_poly.pdbx_strand_id
1 'polypeptide(L)' 'SDGHAWYGSMTHLPLPPGDARALQHSLWQDHGIEVPIVSWRDERSIRVSCHLYNTRQHLERLLEALRALL' A
#
# COMPACT_ATOMS: atom_id res chain seq x y z
N SER A 1 -5.85 27.31 -19.17
CA SER A 1 -6.54 26.22 -18.45
C SER A 1 -5.50 25.21 -18.04
N ASP A 2 -4.93 25.41 -16.85
CA ASP A 2 -3.87 24.58 -16.29
C ASP A 2 -4.48 23.27 -15.80
N GLY A 3 -4.40 22.23 -16.63
CA GLY A 3 -4.78 20.88 -16.25
C GLY A 3 -3.74 20.38 -15.26
N HIS A 4 -3.92 20.72 -13.98
CA HIS A 4 -3.20 20.21 -12.82
C HIS A 4 -3.01 18.68 -12.96
N ALA A 5 -1.87 18.28 -13.52
CA ALA A 5 -1.46 16.88 -13.65
C ALA A 5 -1.01 16.35 -12.29
N TRP A 6 -1.88 16.45 -11.29
CA TRP A 6 -1.73 15.85 -9.96
C TRP A 6 -2.23 14.40 -10.02
N TYR A 7 -1.81 13.67 -11.06
CA TYR A 7 -1.91 12.22 -11.10
C TYR A 7 -0.92 11.68 -10.08
N GLY A 8 -1.44 11.40 -8.88
CA GLY A 8 -0.71 10.89 -7.74
C GLY A 8 0.25 9.77 -8.14
N SER A 9 1.53 9.95 -7.81
CA SER A 9 2.58 8.98 -8.05
C SER A 9 2.23 7.68 -7.31
N MET A 10 1.72 6.68 -8.04
CA MET A 10 1.48 5.36 -7.52
C MET A 10 2.83 4.65 -7.39
N THR A 11 3.27 4.45 -6.15
CA THR A 11 4.48 3.67 -5.87
C THR A 11 4.11 2.21 -5.75
N HIS A 12 4.91 1.36 -6.39
CA HIS A 12 4.80 -0.08 -6.33
C HIS A 12 5.90 -0.61 -5.42
N LEU A 13 5.52 -1.34 -4.36
CA LEU A 13 6.48 -1.95 -3.45
C LEU A 13 6.28 -3.48 -3.47
N PRO A 14 7.35 -4.26 -3.69
CA PRO A 14 7.27 -5.71 -3.61
C PRO A 14 7.04 -6.14 -2.15
N LEU A 15 6.26 -7.20 -1.98
CA LEU A 15 6.01 -7.86 -0.71
C LEU A 15 6.54 -9.29 -0.78
N PRO A 16 6.99 -9.88 0.34
CA PRO A 16 7.39 -11.30 0.37
C PRO A 16 6.22 -12.18 -0.08
N PRO A 17 6.44 -13.40 -0.60
CA PRO A 17 5.35 -14.25 -1.09
C PRO A 17 4.33 -14.59 0.01
N GLY A 18 3.09 -14.89 -0.40
CA GLY A 18 2.00 -15.30 0.49
C GLY A 18 0.63 -14.82 0.01
N ASP A 19 -0.38 -14.98 0.87
CA ASP A 19 -1.76 -14.64 0.50
C ASP A 19 -2.01 -13.12 0.54
N ALA A 20 -2.32 -12.54 -0.62
CA ALA A 20 -2.57 -11.11 -0.75
C ALA A 20 -3.90 -10.67 -0.09
N ARG A 21 -4.93 -11.52 -0.13
CA ARG A 21 -6.24 -11.21 0.44
C ARG A 21 -6.18 -11.26 1.97
N ALA A 22 -5.48 -12.23 2.54
CA ALA A 22 -5.29 -12.35 3.99
C ALA A 22 -4.51 -11.13 4.53
N LEU A 23 -3.48 -10.68 3.82
CA LEU A 23 -2.72 -9.49 4.20
C LEU A 23 -3.59 -8.22 4.11
N GLN A 24 -4.35 -8.06 3.03
CA GLN A 24 -5.27 -6.91 2.87
C GLN A 24 -6.35 -6.90 3.97
N HIS A 25 -6.90 -8.07 4.31
CA HIS A 25 -7.87 -8.21 5.38
C HIS A 25 -7.26 -7.87 6.75
N SER A 26 -6.04 -8.32 7.02
CA SER A 26 -5.33 -8.04 8.28
C SER A 26 -5.00 -6.54 8.43
N LEU A 27 -4.53 -5.91 7.34
CA LEU A 27 -4.28 -4.46 7.30
C LEU A 27 -5.55 -3.65 7.58
N TRP A 28 -6.69 -4.09 7.03
CA TRP A 28 -7.97 -3.45 7.28
C TRP A 28 -8.48 -3.66 8.70
N GLN A 29 -8.48 -4.90 9.19
CA GLN A 29 -9.05 -5.24 10.49
C GLN A 29 -8.21 -4.76 11.68
N ASP A 30 -6.89 -4.91 11.61
CA ASP A 30 -5.99 -4.58 12.73
C ASP A 30 -5.55 -3.11 12.71
N HIS A 31 -5.34 -2.55 11.51
CA HIS A 31 -4.76 -1.22 11.35
C HIS A 31 -5.68 -0.19 10.66
N GLY A 32 -6.84 -0.61 10.13
CA GLY A 32 -7.75 0.28 9.39
C GLY A 32 -7.18 0.77 8.06
N ILE A 33 -6.21 0.04 7.47
CA ILE A 33 -5.48 0.46 6.27
C ILE A 33 -6.08 -0.24 5.05
N GLU A 34 -6.70 0.52 4.16
CA GLU A 34 -7.17 0.03 2.85
C GLU A 34 -6.14 0.35 1.78
N VAL A 35 -5.49 -0.69 1.24
CA VAL A 35 -4.46 -0.57 0.21
C VAL A 35 -4.61 -1.66 -0.86
N PRO A 36 -4.46 -1.32 -2.16
CA PRO A 36 -4.48 -2.32 -3.22
C PRO A 36 -3.22 -3.19 -3.18
N ILE A 37 -3.43 -4.49 -2.94
CA ILE A 37 -2.39 -5.52 -3.05
C ILE A 37 -2.66 -6.35 -4.30
N VAL A 38 -1.68 -6.40 -5.19
CA VAL A 38 -1.73 -7.16 -6.45
C VAL A 38 -0.84 -8.37 -6.32
N SER A 39 -1.37 -9.54 -6.68
CA SER A 39 -0.62 -10.80 -6.79
C SER A 39 -0.45 -11.17 -8.26
N TRP A 40 0.79 -11.43 -8.67
CA TRP A 40 1.16 -11.81 -10.02
C TRP A 40 2.30 -12.84 -9.99
N ARG A 41 2.07 -14.04 -10.55
CA ARG A 41 3.08 -15.10 -10.67
C ARG A 41 3.87 -15.39 -9.38
N ASP A 42 3.18 -15.61 -8.27
CA ASP A 42 3.73 -15.84 -6.92
C ASP A 42 4.33 -14.60 -6.22
N GLU A 43 4.58 -13.52 -6.97
CA GLU A 43 4.98 -12.25 -6.39
C GLU A 43 3.75 -11.42 -6.01
N ARG A 44 3.77 -10.84 -4.81
CA ARG A 44 2.75 -9.88 -4.40
C ARG A 44 3.36 -8.53 -4.15
N SER A 45 2.55 -7.50 -4.30
CA SER A 45 3.03 -6.13 -4.32
C SER A 45 1.92 -5.17 -3.94
N ILE A 46 2.29 -4.12 -3.23
CA ILE A 46 1.37 -3.11 -2.74
C ILE A 46 1.50 -1.85 -3.59
N ARG A 47 0.37 -1.24 -3.92
CA ARG A 47 0.31 0.04 -4.63
C ARG A 47 -0.13 1.12 -3.65
N VAL A 48 0.74 2.11 -3.44
CA VAL A 48 0.50 3.22 -2.51
C VAL A 48 0.47 4.52 -3.29
N SER A 49 -0.57 5.32 -3.10
CA SER A 49 -0.69 6.64 -3.72
C SER A 49 0.12 7.67 -2.93
N CYS A 50 1.27 8.10 -3.46
CA CYS A 50 2.12 9.13 -2.84
C CYS A 50 1.64 10.55 -3.18
N HIS A 51 0.62 11.04 -2.46
CA HIS A 51 0.22 12.45 -2.51
C HIS A 51 1.01 13.26 -1.47
N LEU A 52 1.92 14.13 -1.95
CA LEU A 52 3.03 14.79 -1.24
C LEU A 52 2.78 15.25 0.22
N TYR A 53 1.56 15.65 0.57
CA TYR A 53 1.22 16.20 1.89
C TYR A 53 0.49 15.25 2.84
N ASN A 54 -0.17 14.20 2.33
CA ASN A 54 -0.89 13.23 3.17
C ASN A 54 -0.06 11.95 3.43
N THR A 55 1.02 11.70 2.69
CA THR A 55 1.59 10.35 2.65
C THR A 55 2.65 9.99 3.66
N ARG A 56 3.36 10.91 4.30
CA ARG A 56 4.48 10.48 5.18
C ARG A 56 3.98 9.69 6.38
N GLN A 57 3.01 10.22 7.12
CA GLN A 57 2.44 9.53 8.28
C GLN A 57 1.67 8.27 7.89
N HIS A 58 0.93 8.30 6.78
CA HIS A 58 0.23 7.10 6.28
C HIS A 58 1.21 6.02 5.81
N LEU A 59 2.32 6.40 5.17
CA LEU A 59 3.37 5.48 4.78
C LEU A 59 4.09 4.89 6.00
N GLU A 60 4.39 5.71 7.00
CA GLU A 60 4.98 5.25 8.26
C GLU A 60 4.06 4.24 8.97
N ARG A 61 2.76 4.53 9.08
CA ARG A 61 1.78 3.57 9.62
C ARG A 61 1.68 2.29 8.80
N LEU A 62 1.68 2.40 7.47
CA LEU A 62 1.66 1.24 6.59
C LEU A 62 2.92 0.38 6.75
N LEU A 63 4.09 1.00 6.85
CA LEU A 63 5.35 0.29 7.06
C LEU A 63 5.37 -0.40 8.43
N GLU A 64 4.87 0.25 9.48
CA GLU A 64 4.78 -0.34 10.81
C GLU A 64 3.82 -1.53 10.83
N ALA A 65 2.63 -1.40 10.21
CA ALA A 65 1.67 -2.48 10.05
C ALA A 65 2.24 -3.66 9.25
N LEU A 66 2.91 -3.38 8.13
CA LEU A 66 3.57 -4.43 7.34
C LEU A 66 4.66 -5.14 8.13
N ARG A 67 5.43 -4.45 8.97
CA ARG A 67 6.44 -5.06 9.84
C ARG A 67 5.85 -5.91 10.96
N ALA A 68 4.60 -5.66 11.36
CA ALA A 68 3.91 -6.48 12.35
C ALA A 68 3.30 -7.75 11.74
N LEU A 69 2.92 -7.71 10.46
CA LEU A 69 2.19 -8.78 9.77
C LEU A 69 3.04 -9.72 8.89
N LEU A 70 4.29 -9.34 8.58
CA LEU A 70 5.22 -10.08 7.72
C LEU A 70 6.41 -10.62 8.52
#